data_AF-A0A376VWE5-F1
#
_entry.id   AF-A0A376VWE5-F1
#
_cell.length_a   1.000
_cell.length_b   1.000
_cell.length_c   1.000
_cell.angle_alpha   90.00
_cell.angle_beta   90.00
_cell.angle_gamma   90.00
#
_symmetry.space_group_name_H-M   'P 1'
#
loop_
_entity.id
_entity.type
_entity.pdbx_description
1 polymer ?
#
loop_
_entity_poly.entity_id
_entity_poly.type
_entity_poly.pdbx_seq_one_letter_code
_entity_poly.pdbx_strand_id
1 'polypeptide(L)'
;MQAAYARDENDEFVKATVIRAEGQPDAAMEDGDALIFMNFRADRAREITRAFVNADFDGFARKKVVNVDFVMLTEYAADIKTAVAYPPASLVNTFGEWMAKNDKTQLRISETEKYAHVTFFFNGGVEESFKGEDRILINSPKVATYDLQPEMSSAELTEKLVAAIKSGKYDTIICNYPNGDMVGHTGVMEAAVKAVEALDHCVEEVAKAVESVGGQLLITADHGNAEQMRDPATGQAHTAHTNLPVPLIYVGDKNVKAVEGGKLSDIAPTMLSLMGMEIPQEMTGKPLFIVE
;
A
#
# COMPACT_ATOMS: atom_id res chain seq x y z
N MET A 1 13.33 32.08 -12.63
CA MET A 1 12.12 31.56 -13.30
C MET A 1 11.78 32.30 -14.58
N GLN A 2 11.40 33.59 -14.58
CA GLN A 2 11.06 34.31 -15.83
C GLN A 2 12.11 34.20 -16.94
N ALA A 3 13.40 34.31 -16.60
CA ALA A 3 14.49 34.14 -17.57
C ALA A 3 14.60 32.71 -18.14
N ALA A 4 14.18 31.68 -17.40
CA ALA A 4 14.13 30.29 -17.88
C ALA A 4 12.93 30.07 -18.82
N TYR A 5 11.76 30.61 -18.46
CA TYR A 5 10.57 30.58 -19.32
C TYR A 5 10.81 31.32 -20.65
N ALA A 6 11.55 32.42 -20.63
CA ALA A 6 11.97 33.12 -21.85
C ALA A 6 12.92 32.30 -22.75
N ARG A 7 13.51 31.23 -22.22
CA ARG A 7 14.31 30.24 -22.97
C ARG A 7 13.54 28.94 -23.26
N ASP A 8 12.22 28.95 -23.09
CA ASP A 8 11.35 27.79 -23.32
C ASP A 8 11.67 26.59 -22.40
N GLU A 9 12.26 26.86 -21.23
CA GLU A 9 12.48 25.86 -20.18
C GLU A 9 11.26 25.86 -19.24
N ASN A 10 10.64 24.71 -18.97
CA ASN A 10 9.63 24.58 -17.92
C ASN A 10 10.28 24.31 -16.55
N ASP A 11 9.49 24.21 -15.48
CA ASP A 11 9.97 24.04 -14.11
C ASP A 11 10.86 22.79 -13.91
N GLU A 12 10.56 21.68 -14.59
CA GLU A 12 11.31 20.43 -14.49
C GLU A 12 12.67 20.52 -15.21
N PHE A 13 12.78 21.32 -16.27
CA PHE A 13 13.94 21.40 -17.15
C PHE A 13 14.74 22.70 -17.04
N VAL A 14 14.51 23.50 -16.00
CA VAL A 14 15.33 24.68 -15.73
C VAL A 14 16.79 24.26 -15.53
N LYS A 15 17.71 24.88 -16.27
CA LYS A 15 19.14 24.62 -16.08
C LYS A 15 19.62 25.12 -14.72
N ALA A 16 20.61 24.43 -14.15
CA ALA A 16 21.25 24.83 -12.90
C ALA A 16 21.65 26.32 -12.94
N THR A 17 21.13 27.10 -12.00
CA THR A 17 21.23 28.56 -11.97
C THR A 17 21.78 29.01 -10.62
N VAL A 18 22.86 29.79 -10.62
CA VAL A 18 23.43 30.39 -9.41
C VAL A 18 22.74 31.72 -9.14
N ILE A 19 22.25 31.92 -7.91
CA ILE A 19 21.62 33.16 -7.46
C ILE A 19 22.57 33.86 -6.49
N ARG A 20 22.94 35.11 -6.81
CA ARG A 20 23.81 35.96 -5.97
C ARG A 20 23.56 37.43 -6.29
N ALA A 21 23.84 38.33 -5.35
CA ALA A 21 23.88 39.75 -5.65
C ALA A 21 25.16 40.12 -6.42
N GLU A 22 25.17 41.28 -7.09
CA GLU A 22 26.36 41.78 -7.76
C GLU A 22 27.51 41.95 -6.76
N GLY A 23 28.69 41.44 -7.12
CA GLY A 23 29.88 41.47 -6.26
C GLY A 23 29.90 40.46 -5.10
N GLN A 24 28.83 39.69 -4.88
CA GLN A 24 28.86 38.61 -3.88
C GLN A 24 29.47 37.32 -4.45
N PRO A 25 30.23 36.55 -3.63
CA PRO A 25 30.68 35.23 -4.01
C PRO A 25 29.50 34.25 -4.12
N ASP A 26 29.73 33.15 -4.82
CA ASP A 26 28.74 32.08 -4.92
C ASP A 26 28.56 31.42 -3.54
N ALA A 27 27.31 31.11 -3.16
CA ALA A 27 27.01 30.32 -1.97
C ALA A 27 27.20 28.82 -2.27
N ALA A 28 28.40 28.46 -2.73
CA ALA A 28 28.78 27.06 -2.95
C ALA A 28 29.01 26.38 -1.59
N MET A 29 28.77 25.06 -1.53
CA MET A 29 29.08 24.31 -0.32
C MET A 29 30.60 24.22 -0.10
N GLU A 30 30.99 24.30 1.16
CA GLU A 30 32.36 24.28 1.66
C GLU A 30 32.54 23.18 2.72
N ASP A 31 33.80 22.87 3.04
CA ASP A 31 34.11 21.91 4.09
C ASP A 31 33.59 22.42 5.45
N GLY A 32 32.87 21.56 6.17
CA GLY A 32 32.26 21.88 7.47
C GLY A 32 30.82 22.38 7.39
N ASP A 33 30.25 22.54 6.20
CA ASP A 33 28.82 22.82 6.04
C ASP A 33 27.95 21.61 6.40
N ALA A 34 26.70 21.88 6.77
CA ALA A 34 25.67 20.86 6.96
C ALA A 34 24.63 20.93 5.84
N LEU A 35 24.23 19.77 5.30
CA LEU A 35 23.18 19.65 4.30
C LEU A 35 22.06 18.76 4.84
N ILE A 36 20.86 19.32 4.99
CA ILE A 36 19.65 18.54 5.30
C ILE A 36 18.83 18.37 4.03
N PHE A 37 18.78 17.15 3.49
CA PHE A 37 18.03 16.88 2.27
C PHE A 37 16.58 16.54 2.63
N MET A 38 15.68 17.49 2.39
CA MET A 38 14.27 17.42 2.82
C MET A 38 13.39 16.49 1.95
N ASN A 39 13.95 15.78 0.97
CA ASN A 39 13.19 14.77 0.24
C ASN A 39 12.97 13.55 1.15
N PHE A 40 11.73 13.08 1.29
CA PHE A 40 11.42 11.84 2.03
C PHE A 40 11.27 10.62 1.11
N ARG A 41 11.29 10.82 -0.22
CA ARG A 41 11.15 9.74 -1.22
C ARG A 41 12.52 9.38 -1.79
N ALA A 42 12.86 8.10 -1.68
CA ALA A 42 14.19 7.58 -1.91
C ALA A 42 14.64 7.60 -3.38
N ASP A 43 13.78 7.17 -4.30
CA ASP A 43 14.12 6.85 -5.70
C ASP A 43 14.96 7.93 -6.40
N ARG A 44 14.48 9.18 -6.42
CA ARG A 44 15.16 10.31 -7.08
C ARG A 44 16.19 11.02 -6.20
N ALA A 45 16.24 10.73 -4.90
CA ALA A 45 17.18 11.35 -3.98
C ALA A 45 18.55 10.62 -3.93
N ARG A 46 18.60 9.35 -4.36
CA ARG A 46 19.79 8.49 -4.28
C ARG A 46 21.00 9.05 -5.02
N GLU A 47 20.83 9.42 -6.29
CA GLU A 47 21.96 9.77 -7.17
C GLU A 47 22.73 10.99 -6.67
N ILE A 48 22.02 12.08 -6.36
CA ILE A 48 22.65 13.30 -5.85
C ILE A 48 23.26 13.09 -4.46
N THR A 49 22.60 12.29 -3.60
CA THR A 49 23.14 11.96 -2.27
C THR A 49 24.47 11.23 -2.40
N ARG A 50 24.56 10.19 -3.24
CA ARG A 50 25.80 9.44 -3.48
C ARG A 50 26.93 10.33 -4.00
N ALA A 51 26.63 11.30 -4.87
CA ALA A 51 27.63 12.24 -5.36
C ALA A 51 28.30 13.05 -4.24
N PHE A 52 27.57 13.34 -3.15
CA PHE A 52 28.12 13.98 -1.95
C PHE A 52 28.81 13.00 -1.00
N VAL A 53 28.16 11.89 -0.66
CA VAL A 53 28.56 11.08 0.52
C VAL A 53 29.43 9.87 0.20
N ASN A 54 29.39 9.32 -1.02
CA ASN A 54 30.21 8.16 -1.36
C ASN A 54 31.65 8.60 -1.64
N ALA A 55 32.60 8.11 -0.83
CA ALA A 55 34.02 8.38 -1.03
C ALA A 55 34.52 7.83 -2.37
N ASP A 56 34.02 6.67 -2.75
CA ASP A 56 34.30 5.92 -3.97
C ASP A 56 33.34 6.20 -5.14
N PHE A 57 32.60 7.32 -5.09
CA PHE A 57 31.67 7.71 -6.16
C PHE A 57 32.34 7.72 -7.55
N ASP A 58 31.77 6.96 -8.49
CA ASP A 58 32.29 6.73 -9.84
C ASP A 58 31.34 7.17 -10.97
N GLY A 59 30.16 7.71 -10.65
CA GLY A 59 29.20 8.16 -11.65
C GLY A 59 29.71 9.30 -12.54
N PHE A 60 30.62 10.13 -12.02
CA PHE A 60 31.40 11.12 -12.79
C PHE A 60 32.61 11.63 -11.97
N ALA A 61 33.59 12.24 -12.64
CA ALA A 61 34.71 12.90 -11.98
C ALA A 61 34.28 14.20 -11.28
N ARG A 62 34.27 14.19 -9.94
CA ARG A 62 33.96 15.37 -9.12
C ARG A 62 35.07 16.41 -9.27
N LYS A 63 34.70 17.66 -9.61
CA LYS A 63 35.65 18.79 -9.67
C LYS A 63 36.12 19.26 -8.29
N LYS A 64 35.26 19.09 -7.28
CA LYS A 64 35.49 19.39 -5.87
C LYS A 64 34.78 18.32 -5.06
N VAL A 65 35.44 17.81 -4.03
CA VAL A 65 34.83 16.99 -2.99
C VAL A 65 34.76 17.86 -1.75
N VAL A 66 33.59 17.95 -1.13
CA VAL A 66 33.35 18.74 0.07
C VAL A 66 33.01 17.82 1.22
N ASN A 67 33.61 18.05 2.39
CA ASN A 67 33.30 17.32 3.60
C ASN A 67 32.13 17.99 4.33
N VAL A 68 30.93 17.47 4.13
CA VAL A 68 29.68 18.01 4.68
C VAL A 68 28.98 17.03 5.61
N ASP A 69 28.32 17.55 6.63
CA ASP A 69 27.39 16.78 7.47
C ASP A 69 26.05 16.60 6.71
N PHE A 70 25.93 15.50 5.98
CA PHE A 70 24.74 15.21 5.17
C PHE A 70 23.69 14.44 5.96
N VAL A 71 22.47 14.97 6.04
CA VAL A 71 21.32 14.32 6.67
C VAL A 71 20.27 13.99 5.60
N MET A 72 19.95 12.71 5.44
CA MET A 72 18.78 12.27 4.68
C MET A 72 17.52 12.42 5.54
N LEU A 73 16.41 12.90 4.98
CA LEU A 73 15.16 12.98 5.75
C LEU A 73 14.64 11.57 6.11
N THR A 74 14.65 10.64 5.15
CA THR A 74 14.38 9.21 5.33
C THR A 74 15.54 8.40 4.74
N GLU A 75 15.61 7.10 5.00
CA GLU A 75 16.65 6.28 4.37
C GLU A 75 16.42 6.16 2.86
N TYR A 76 17.35 6.67 2.06
CA TYR A 76 17.25 6.58 0.60
C TYR A 76 17.72 5.24 0.06
N ALA A 77 18.74 4.64 0.66
CA ALA A 77 19.18 3.27 0.38
C ALA A 77 20.05 2.76 1.54
N ALA A 78 19.93 1.48 1.87
CA ALA A 78 20.64 0.85 3.00
C ALA A 78 22.18 0.90 2.86
N ASP A 79 22.71 1.06 1.65
CA ASP A 79 24.14 1.16 1.35
C ASP A 79 24.68 2.60 1.36
N ILE A 80 23.82 3.62 1.47
CA ILE A 80 24.24 5.02 1.63
C ILE A 80 24.51 5.28 3.11
N LYS A 81 25.77 5.55 3.47
CA LYS A 81 26.23 5.67 4.87
C LYS A 81 26.31 7.12 5.31
N THR A 82 25.18 7.70 5.71
CA THR A 82 25.11 9.03 6.33
C THR A 82 23.96 9.11 7.33
N ALA A 83 23.83 10.23 8.06
CA ALA A 83 22.77 10.41 9.04
C ALA A 83 21.37 10.38 8.42
N VAL A 84 20.39 9.84 9.16
CA VAL A 84 18.98 9.75 8.75
C VAL A 84 18.10 10.34 9.85
N ALA A 85 17.28 11.34 9.51
CA ALA A 85 16.40 12.00 10.48
C ALA A 85 15.26 11.07 10.94
N TYR A 86 14.64 10.35 10.00
CA TYR A 86 13.59 9.37 10.24
C TYR A 86 14.02 8.00 9.68
N PRO A 87 14.75 7.19 10.47
CA PRO A 87 15.19 5.88 10.02
C PRO A 87 14.00 4.95 9.73
N PRO A 88 14.17 3.94 8.87
CA PRO A 88 13.11 2.97 8.59
C PRO A 88 12.74 2.25 9.89
N ALA A 89 11.43 2.06 10.11
CA ALA A 89 10.94 1.24 11.20
C ALA A 89 10.68 -0.18 10.68
N SER A 90 11.27 -1.19 11.31
CA SER A 90 10.86 -2.58 11.10
C SER A 90 9.51 -2.81 11.77
N LEU A 91 8.51 -3.29 11.02
CA LEU A 91 7.24 -3.71 11.57
C LEU A 91 7.39 -5.15 12.08
N VAL A 92 7.36 -5.32 13.40
CA VAL A 92 7.43 -6.63 14.08
C VAL A 92 6.03 -7.01 14.55
N ASN A 93 5.75 -8.32 14.52
CA ASN A 93 4.45 -8.89 14.83
C ASN A 93 3.33 -8.29 13.96
N THR A 94 3.61 -8.10 12.66
CA THR A 94 2.53 -7.95 11.67
C THR A 94 1.64 -9.20 11.71
N PHE A 95 0.39 -9.09 11.25
CA PHE A 95 -0.57 -10.20 11.37
C PHE A 95 0.00 -11.50 10.78
N GLY A 96 0.57 -11.46 9.57
CA GLY A 96 1.18 -12.62 8.93
C GLY A 96 2.32 -13.24 9.74
N GLU A 97 3.21 -12.40 10.29
CA GLU A 97 4.32 -12.86 11.13
C GLU A 97 3.81 -13.50 12.43
N TRP A 98 2.81 -12.89 13.07
CA TRP A 98 2.22 -13.39 14.31
C TRP A 98 1.57 -14.75 14.12
N MET A 99 0.85 -14.95 13.01
CA MET A 99 0.28 -16.25 12.65
C MET A 99 1.36 -17.33 12.48
N ALA A 100 2.44 -17.01 11.77
CA ALA A 100 3.54 -17.94 11.57
C ALA A 100 4.27 -18.32 12.87
N LYS A 101 4.44 -17.37 13.80
CA LYS A 101 5.03 -17.62 15.14
C LYS A 101 4.17 -18.55 16.01
N ASN A 102 2.88 -18.62 15.74
CA ASN A 102 1.91 -19.46 16.45
C ASN A 102 1.53 -20.72 15.67
N ASP A 103 2.38 -21.14 14.73
CA ASP A 103 2.20 -22.34 13.89
C ASP A 103 0.85 -22.39 13.14
N LYS A 104 0.33 -21.21 12.78
CA LYS A 104 -0.91 -21.07 12.01
C LYS A 104 -0.66 -21.04 10.52
N THR A 105 -1.63 -21.57 9.79
CA THR A 105 -1.64 -21.61 8.32
C THR A 105 -2.45 -20.45 7.76
N GLN A 106 -1.95 -19.83 6.70
CA GLN A 106 -2.57 -18.65 6.11
C GLN A 106 -2.47 -18.65 4.58
N LEU A 107 -3.48 -18.10 3.92
CA LEU A 107 -3.50 -17.92 2.48
C LEU A 107 -3.61 -16.44 2.13
N ARG A 108 -2.79 -15.99 1.16
CA ARG A 108 -2.97 -14.71 0.46
C ARG A 108 -3.46 -14.97 -0.95
N ILE A 109 -4.52 -14.30 -1.36
CA ILE A 109 -5.08 -14.52 -2.68
C ILE A 109 -5.62 -13.21 -3.28
N SER A 110 -5.25 -12.93 -4.52
CA SER A 110 -5.78 -11.80 -5.29
C SER A 110 -5.42 -11.98 -6.76
N GLU A 111 -5.91 -11.06 -7.60
CA GLU A 111 -5.42 -10.91 -8.95
C GLU A 111 -4.09 -10.13 -8.99
N THR A 112 -3.51 -10.00 -10.18
CA THR A 112 -2.19 -9.40 -10.41
C THR A 112 -2.08 -7.97 -9.88
N GLU A 113 -3.10 -7.16 -10.10
CA GLU A 113 -3.11 -5.74 -9.70
C GLU A 113 -3.00 -5.54 -8.18
N LYS A 114 -3.59 -6.45 -7.40
CA LYS A 114 -3.63 -6.34 -5.93
C LYS A 114 -2.82 -7.44 -5.22
N TYR A 115 -2.07 -8.25 -5.96
CA TYR A 115 -1.22 -9.30 -5.38
C TYR A 115 -0.17 -8.76 -4.41
N ALA A 116 0.53 -7.68 -4.76
CA ALA A 116 1.50 -7.04 -3.86
C ALA A 116 0.85 -6.52 -2.56
N HIS A 117 -0.44 -6.17 -2.62
CA HIS A 117 -1.20 -5.61 -1.50
C HIS A 117 -1.49 -6.67 -0.45
N VAL A 118 -1.94 -7.86 -0.87
CA VAL A 118 -2.18 -9.00 0.04
C VAL A 118 -0.91 -9.75 0.46
N THR A 119 0.24 -9.46 -0.15
CA THR A 119 1.53 -10.10 0.14
C THR A 119 2.50 -9.14 0.82
N PHE A 120 3.32 -8.44 0.04
CA PHE A 120 4.38 -7.53 0.50
C PHE A 120 3.85 -6.45 1.45
N PHE A 121 2.81 -5.71 1.06
CA PHE A 121 2.28 -4.62 1.89
C PHE A 121 1.59 -5.14 3.15
N PHE A 122 0.76 -6.18 3.04
CA PHE A 122 0.11 -6.81 4.21
C PHE A 122 1.14 -7.39 5.20
N ASN A 123 2.30 -7.85 4.72
CA ASN A 123 3.42 -8.31 5.55
C ASN A 123 4.31 -7.19 6.10
N GLY A 124 3.93 -5.91 5.91
CA GLY A 124 4.72 -4.78 6.40
C GLY A 124 6.02 -4.56 5.63
N GLY A 125 6.06 -4.93 4.35
CA GLY A 125 7.23 -4.77 3.48
C GLY A 125 8.15 -5.99 3.41
N VAL A 126 7.69 -7.15 3.88
CA VAL A 126 8.44 -8.43 3.77
C VAL A 126 7.99 -9.18 2.52
N GLU A 127 8.92 -9.41 1.59
CA GLU A 127 8.64 -10.07 0.32
C GLU A 127 8.56 -11.60 0.46
N GLU A 128 9.42 -12.19 1.29
CA GLU A 128 9.41 -13.63 1.57
C GLU A 128 8.09 -14.07 2.23
N SER A 129 7.59 -15.26 1.86
CA SER A 129 6.43 -15.86 2.54
C SER A 129 6.81 -16.30 3.94
N PHE A 130 5.97 -16.03 4.93
CA PHE A 130 6.17 -16.59 6.27
C PHE A 130 5.94 -18.11 6.29
N LYS A 131 6.43 -18.79 7.33
CA LYS A 131 6.11 -20.21 7.57
C LYS A 131 4.59 -20.39 7.64
N GLY A 132 4.07 -21.35 6.87
CA GLY A 132 2.62 -21.62 6.80
C GLY A 132 1.83 -20.64 5.94
N GLU A 133 2.50 -19.70 5.24
CA GLU A 133 1.88 -18.77 4.28
C GLU A 133 1.95 -19.34 2.85
N ASP A 134 0.77 -19.62 2.30
CA ASP A 134 0.61 -19.88 0.86
C ASP A 134 0.10 -18.63 0.13
N ARG A 135 0.41 -18.53 -1.16
CA ARG A 135 0.00 -17.42 -2.02
C ARG A 135 -0.59 -17.94 -3.31
N ILE A 136 -1.75 -17.43 -3.70
CA ILE A 136 -2.39 -17.70 -4.98
C ILE A 136 -2.51 -16.38 -5.76
N LEU A 137 -1.96 -16.38 -6.97
CA LEU A 137 -2.05 -15.28 -7.91
C LEU A 137 -2.97 -15.66 -9.05
N ILE A 138 -4.00 -14.85 -9.29
CA ILE A 138 -4.84 -14.93 -10.48
C ILE A 138 -4.35 -13.89 -11.49
N ASN A 139 -4.27 -14.26 -12.77
CA ASN A 139 -3.89 -13.29 -13.79
C ASN A 139 -5.05 -12.31 -14.02
N SER A 140 -4.79 -11.01 -13.87
CA SER A 140 -5.77 -10.00 -14.30
C SER A 140 -5.92 -10.02 -15.83
N PRO A 141 -7.08 -9.61 -16.38
CA PRO A 141 -7.28 -9.64 -17.81
C PRO A 141 -6.33 -8.71 -18.54
N LYS A 142 -5.88 -9.12 -19.72
CA LYS A 142 -4.97 -8.34 -20.57
C LYS A 142 -5.76 -7.32 -21.40
N VAL A 143 -6.30 -6.32 -20.72
CA VAL A 143 -7.04 -5.19 -21.32
C VAL A 143 -6.27 -3.88 -21.11
N ALA A 144 -6.51 -2.88 -21.97
CA ALA A 144 -5.84 -1.59 -21.86
C ALA A 144 -6.29 -0.81 -20.62
N THR A 145 -7.59 -0.87 -20.32
CA THR A 145 -8.23 -0.30 -19.14
C THR A 145 -9.35 -1.24 -18.71
N TYR A 146 -9.60 -1.33 -17.40
CA TYR A 146 -10.48 -2.36 -16.84
C TYR A 146 -11.98 -2.07 -17.03
N ASP A 147 -12.38 -0.89 -17.51
CA ASP A 147 -13.75 -0.64 -17.96
C ASP A 147 -14.17 -1.52 -19.14
N LEU A 148 -13.20 -2.06 -19.89
CA LEU A 148 -13.45 -3.01 -20.98
C LEU A 148 -13.82 -4.42 -20.49
N GLN A 149 -13.48 -4.75 -19.24
CA GLN A 149 -13.83 -6.02 -18.59
C GLN A 149 -14.04 -5.77 -17.08
N PRO A 150 -15.16 -5.14 -16.68
CA PRO A 150 -15.36 -4.70 -15.29
C PRO A 150 -15.40 -5.82 -14.25
N GLU A 151 -15.78 -7.02 -14.67
CA GLU A 151 -15.74 -8.23 -13.85
C GLU A 151 -14.31 -8.72 -13.56
N MET A 152 -13.32 -8.20 -14.27
CA MET A 152 -11.91 -8.60 -14.18
C MET A 152 -11.75 -10.12 -14.17
N SER A 153 -10.96 -10.68 -13.24
CA SER A 153 -10.85 -12.13 -13.02
C SER A 153 -11.56 -12.56 -11.72
N SER A 154 -12.56 -11.79 -11.26
CA SER A 154 -13.27 -12.02 -10.00
C SER A 154 -13.89 -13.41 -9.90
N ALA A 155 -14.45 -13.95 -10.98
CA ALA A 155 -15.03 -15.30 -11.00
C ALA A 155 -13.99 -16.40 -10.76
N GLU A 156 -12.82 -16.33 -11.41
CA GLU A 156 -11.73 -17.29 -11.19
C GLU A 156 -11.16 -17.16 -9.78
N LEU A 157 -11.00 -15.93 -9.30
CA LEU A 157 -10.58 -15.63 -7.92
C LEU A 157 -11.54 -16.25 -6.90
N THR A 158 -12.84 -16.06 -7.08
CA THR A 158 -13.90 -16.63 -6.22
C THR A 158 -13.86 -18.15 -6.22
N GLU A 159 -13.72 -18.80 -7.39
CA GLU A 159 -13.62 -20.26 -7.48
C GLU A 159 -12.48 -20.80 -6.61
N LYS A 160 -11.28 -20.20 -6.73
CA LYS A 160 -10.10 -20.61 -5.95
C LYS A 160 -10.26 -20.30 -4.46
N LEU A 161 -10.83 -19.16 -4.12
CA LEU A 161 -11.09 -18.78 -2.74
C LEU A 161 -12.09 -19.73 -2.08
N VAL A 162 -13.22 -20.03 -2.72
CA VAL A 162 -14.23 -20.98 -2.21
C VAL A 162 -13.63 -22.37 -2.04
N ALA A 163 -12.81 -22.84 -2.99
CA ALA A 163 -12.10 -24.11 -2.87
C ALA A 163 -11.13 -24.12 -1.67
N ALA A 164 -10.39 -23.02 -1.45
CA ALA A 164 -9.49 -22.87 -0.31
C ALA A 164 -10.25 -22.88 1.03
N ILE A 165 -11.36 -22.16 1.13
CA ILE A 165 -12.22 -22.13 2.32
C ILE A 165 -12.72 -23.55 2.64
N LYS A 166 -13.33 -24.22 1.65
CA LYS A 166 -13.91 -25.56 1.83
C LYS A 166 -12.89 -26.66 2.10
N SER A 167 -11.61 -26.43 1.78
CA SER A 167 -10.54 -27.38 2.07
C SER A 167 -10.25 -27.52 3.57
N GLY A 168 -10.58 -26.50 4.38
CA GLY A 168 -10.22 -26.45 5.80
C GLY A 168 -8.72 -26.37 6.07
N LYS A 169 -7.90 -26.11 5.05
CA LYS A 169 -6.42 -26.11 5.14
C LYS A 169 -5.86 -24.90 5.91
N TYR A 170 -6.55 -23.77 5.89
CA TYR A 170 -6.02 -22.49 6.36
C TYR A 170 -6.76 -21.98 7.59
N ASP A 171 -6.02 -21.58 8.63
CA ASP A 171 -6.58 -20.87 9.80
C ASP A 171 -7.04 -19.45 9.44
N THR A 172 -6.45 -18.83 8.40
CA THR A 172 -6.83 -17.49 7.93
C THR A 172 -6.63 -17.33 6.43
N ILE A 173 -7.52 -16.59 5.77
CA ILE A 173 -7.39 -16.24 4.35
C ILE A 173 -7.55 -14.72 4.20
N ILE A 174 -6.60 -14.10 3.51
CA ILE A 174 -6.63 -12.68 3.13
C ILE A 174 -6.88 -12.61 1.63
N CYS A 175 -8.06 -12.11 1.24
CA CYS A 175 -8.44 -11.91 -0.15
C CYS A 175 -8.60 -10.43 -0.47
N ASN A 176 -8.16 -9.99 -1.65
CA ASN A 176 -8.50 -8.70 -2.21
C ASN A 176 -9.16 -8.88 -3.59
N TYR A 177 -10.32 -8.26 -3.77
CA TYR A 177 -10.95 -8.06 -5.07
C TYR A 177 -10.62 -6.67 -5.63
N PRO A 178 -9.90 -6.56 -6.75
CA PRO A 178 -9.41 -5.29 -7.28
C PRO A 178 -10.48 -4.43 -7.97
N ASN A 179 -11.61 -5.02 -8.35
CA ASN A 179 -12.56 -4.46 -9.33
C ASN A 179 -13.02 -3.03 -9.01
N GLY A 180 -13.48 -2.79 -7.78
CA GLY A 180 -14.00 -1.47 -7.39
C GLY A 180 -12.98 -0.35 -7.56
N ASP A 181 -11.70 -0.64 -7.28
CA ASP A 181 -10.63 0.35 -7.40
C ASP A 181 -10.14 0.50 -8.85
N MET A 182 -9.77 -0.63 -9.47
CA MET A 182 -9.17 -0.63 -10.81
C MET A 182 -10.14 -0.13 -11.88
N VAL A 183 -11.43 -0.44 -11.75
CA VAL A 183 -12.48 0.10 -12.64
C VAL A 183 -12.88 1.51 -12.20
N GLY A 184 -12.87 1.81 -10.90
CA GLY A 184 -13.10 3.16 -10.36
C GLY A 184 -12.17 4.21 -10.97
N HIS A 185 -10.88 3.88 -11.11
CA HIS A 185 -9.88 4.75 -11.74
C HIS A 185 -10.18 5.14 -13.20
N THR A 186 -11.07 4.42 -13.89
CA THR A 186 -11.45 4.77 -15.27
C THR A 186 -12.39 5.97 -15.32
N GLY A 187 -13.10 6.28 -14.23
CA GLY A 187 -14.12 7.31 -14.21
C GLY A 187 -15.40 6.95 -15.00
N VAL A 188 -15.51 5.71 -15.50
CA VAL A 188 -16.65 5.24 -16.30
C VAL A 188 -17.72 4.64 -15.38
N MET A 189 -18.74 5.44 -15.04
CA MET A 189 -19.80 5.06 -14.09
C MET A 189 -20.47 3.71 -14.41
N GLU A 190 -20.83 3.47 -15.68
CA GLU A 190 -21.49 2.20 -16.07
C GLU A 190 -20.60 0.98 -15.87
N ALA A 191 -19.29 1.12 -16.05
CA ALA A 191 -18.33 0.06 -15.80
C ALA A 191 -18.16 -0.16 -14.29
N ALA A 192 -18.05 0.90 -13.49
CA ALA A 192 -17.95 0.80 -12.04
C ALA A 192 -19.17 0.12 -11.41
N VAL A 193 -20.38 0.38 -11.91
CA VAL A 193 -21.59 -0.33 -11.49
C VAL A 193 -21.47 -1.83 -11.76
N LYS A 194 -21.10 -2.23 -12.98
CA LYS A 194 -20.92 -3.65 -13.33
C LYS A 194 -19.82 -4.32 -12.50
N ALA A 195 -18.75 -3.60 -12.20
CA ALA A 195 -17.68 -4.09 -11.34
C ALA A 195 -18.21 -4.41 -9.94
N VAL A 196 -18.98 -3.51 -9.34
CA VAL A 196 -19.59 -3.72 -8.02
C VAL A 196 -20.65 -4.84 -8.05
N GLU A 197 -21.47 -4.94 -9.10
CA GLU A 197 -22.43 -6.04 -9.28
C GLU A 197 -21.73 -7.41 -9.38
N ALA A 198 -20.59 -7.49 -10.09
CA ALA A 198 -19.79 -8.71 -10.14
C ALA A 198 -19.22 -9.08 -8.76
N LEU A 199 -18.77 -8.08 -7.98
CA LEU A 199 -18.30 -8.30 -6.62
C LEU A 199 -19.40 -8.76 -5.68
N ASP A 200 -20.61 -8.21 -5.78
CA ASP A 200 -21.76 -8.61 -4.96
C ASP A 200 -22.02 -10.13 -5.08
N HIS A 201 -22.03 -10.66 -6.30
CA HIS A 201 -22.17 -12.09 -6.54
C HIS A 201 -21.00 -12.91 -5.95
N CYS A 202 -19.77 -12.44 -6.14
CA CYS A 202 -18.58 -13.10 -5.59
C CYS A 202 -18.61 -13.16 -4.05
N VAL A 203 -19.02 -12.06 -3.40
CA VAL A 203 -19.14 -11.95 -1.95
C VAL A 203 -20.24 -12.89 -1.42
N GLU A 204 -21.36 -13.02 -2.13
CA GLU A 204 -22.40 -13.99 -1.79
C GLU A 204 -21.86 -15.44 -1.76
N GLU A 205 -21.11 -15.85 -2.78
CA GLU A 205 -20.52 -17.19 -2.85
C GLU A 205 -19.49 -17.43 -1.73
N VAL A 206 -18.64 -16.44 -1.46
CA VAL A 206 -17.64 -16.50 -0.38
C VAL A 206 -18.33 -16.58 0.98
N ALA A 207 -19.34 -15.76 1.24
CA ALA A 207 -20.08 -15.77 2.50
C ALA A 207 -20.70 -17.15 2.77
N LYS A 208 -21.40 -17.72 1.77
CA LYS A 208 -21.98 -19.07 1.86
C LYS A 208 -20.91 -20.14 2.10
N ALA A 209 -19.74 -20.02 1.46
CA ALA A 209 -18.65 -20.96 1.66
C ALA A 209 -18.10 -20.89 3.09
N VAL A 210 -17.91 -19.69 3.64
CA VAL A 210 -17.44 -19.49 5.02
C VAL A 210 -18.47 -20.03 6.03
N GLU A 211 -19.75 -19.70 5.85
CA GLU A 211 -20.82 -20.22 6.71
C GLU A 211 -20.89 -21.76 6.68
N SER A 212 -20.70 -22.37 5.51
CA SER A 212 -20.75 -23.83 5.36
C SER A 212 -19.66 -24.59 6.12
N VAL A 213 -18.57 -23.91 6.50
CA VAL A 213 -17.48 -24.48 7.30
C VAL A 213 -17.44 -23.96 8.74
N GLY A 214 -18.46 -23.19 9.17
CA GLY A 214 -18.50 -22.56 10.50
C GLY A 214 -17.40 -21.50 10.70
N GLY A 215 -16.94 -20.88 9.61
CA GLY A 215 -15.88 -19.88 9.63
C GLY A 215 -16.39 -18.50 10.02
N GLN A 216 -15.45 -17.55 10.06
CA GLN A 216 -15.70 -16.16 10.42
C GLN A 216 -15.20 -15.28 9.27
N LEU A 217 -16.04 -14.37 8.77
CA LEU A 217 -15.73 -13.50 7.64
C LEU A 217 -15.85 -12.03 8.06
N LEU A 218 -14.83 -11.25 7.70
CA LEU A 218 -14.86 -9.80 7.72
C LEU A 218 -14.85 -9.28 6.28
N ILE A 219 -15.83 -8.48 5.92
CA ILE A 219 -15.91 -7.80 4.62
C ILE A 219 -15.64 -6.32 4.86
N THR A 220 -14.58 -5.80 4.25
CA THR A 220 -14.17 -4.40 4.40
C THR A 220 -13.40 -3.92 3.16
N ALA A 221 -12.97 -2.66 3.16
CA ALA A 221 -12.14 -2.07 2.12
C ALA A 221 -10.93 -1.34 2.73
N ASP A 222 -9.88 -1.12 1.94
CA ASP A 222 -8.70 -0.35 2.31
C ASP A 222 -8.89 1.16 2.11
N HIS A 223 -9.71 1.55 1.13
CA HIS A 223 -10.15 2.92 0.90
C HIS A 223 -11.38 2.97 -0.02
N GLY A 224 -11.91 4.18 -0.26
CA GLY A 224 -12.97 4.44 -1.25
C GLY A 224 -12.43 4.77 -2.64
N ASN A 225 -13.26 4.57 -3.67
CA ASN A 225 -13.05 4.97 -5.07
C ASN A 225 -14.40 4.95 -5.82
N ALA A 226 -14.96 3.75 -6.05
CA ALA A 226 -16.13 3.52 -6.90
C ALA A 226 -17.43 4.24 -6.46
N GLU A 227 -17.52 4.66 -5.20
CA GLU A 227 -18.67 5.41 -4.69
C GLU A 227 -18.73 6.86 -5.19
N GLN A 228 -17.65 7.39 -5.77
CA GLN A 228 -17.62 8.70 -6.40
C GLN A 228 -16.95 8.65 -7.79
N MET A 229 -17.76 8.46 -8.83
CA MET A 229 -17.30 8.38 -10.22
C MET A 229 -17.33 9.72 -10.98
N ARG A 230 -17.85 10.78 -10.35
CA ARG A 230 -17.89 12.14 -10.90
C ARG A 230 -17.50 13.17 -9.85
N ASP A 231 -16.72 14.16 -10.26
CA ASP A 231 -16.39 15.31 -9.44
C ASP A 231 -17.65 16.18 -9.26
N PRO A 232 -18.13 16.41 -8.02
CA PRO A 232 -19.34 17.21 -7.79
C PRO A 232 -19.23 18.68 -8.20
N ALA A 233 -18.02 19.25 -8.21
CA ALA A 233 -17.77 20.65 -8.55
C ALA A 233 -17.63 20.86 -10.06
N THR A 234 -17.04 19.91 -10.78
CA THR A 234 -16.75 20.07 -12.22
C THR A 234 -17.63 19.20 -13.14
N GLY A 235 -18.28 18.16 -12.60
CA GLY A 235 -19.03 17.16 -13.36
C GLY A 235 -18.18 16.20 -14.19
N GLN A 236 -16.86 16.39 -14.18
CA GLN A 236 -15.89 15.54 -14.90
C GLN A 236 -15.78 14.17 -14.23
N ALA A 237 -15.23 13.21 -14.98
CA ALA A 237 -14.91 11.89 -14.47
C ALA A 237 -13.96 12.00 -13.28
N HIS A 238 -14.31 11.34 -12.17
CA HIS A 238 -13.45 11.26 -11.00
C HIS A 238 -12.68 9.94 -11.05
N THR A 239 -11.36 10.03 -11.13
CA THR A 239 -10.46 8.90 -11.37
C THR A 239 -9.53 8.62 -10.18
N ALA A 240 -9.79 9.24 -9.03
CA ALA A 240 -8.97 9.13 -7.82
C ALA A 240 -9.73 8.44 -6.68
N HIS A 241 -9.00 8.06 -5.64
CA HIS A 241 -9.62 7.59 -4.39
C HIS A 241 -10.41 8.71 -3.71
N THR A 242 -11.29 8.33 -2.79
CA THR A 242 -11.96 9.28 -1.89
C THR A 242 -11.39 9.19 -0.47
N ASN A 243 -11.85 10.11 0.39
CA ASN A 243 -11.58 10.10 1.82
C ASN A 243 -12.81 9.67 2.65
N LEU A 244 -13.75 8.95 2.03
CA LEU A 244 -14.95 8.46 2.69
C LEU A 244 -14.64 7.24 3.57
N PRO A 245 -15.43 6.99 4.64
CA PRO A 245 -15.25 5.79 5.47
C PRO A 245 -15.56 4.52 4.67
N VAL A 246 -14.87 3.44 5.04
CA VAL A 246 -15.08 2.09 4.46
C VAL A 246 -16.04 1.26 5.31
N PRO A 247 -16.82 0.35 4.70
CA PRO A 247 -17.68 -0.55 5.46
C PRO A 247 -16.86 -1.60 6.23
N LEU A 248 -17.41 -2.11 7.31
CA LEU A 248 -16.92 -3.31 7.99
C LEU A 248 -18.12 -4.16 8.39
N ILE A 249 -18.25 -5.33 7.77
CA ILE A 249 -19.33 -6.28 7.98
C ILE A 249 -18.75 -7.56 8.53
N TYR A 250 -19.37 -8.10 9.58
CA TYR A 250 -19.05 -9.41 10.13
C TYR A 250 -20.12 -10.42 9.74
N VAL A 251 -19.69 -11.57 9.24
CA VAL A 251 -20.52 -12.74 8.93
C VAL A 251 -19.94 -13.94 9.67
N GLY A 252 -20.74 -14.55 10.53
CA GLY A 252 -20.33 -15.68 11.36
C GLY A 252 -21.37 -15.99 12.43
N ASP A 253 -21.10 -17.02 13.23
CA ASP A 253 -22.00 -17.56 14.23
C ASP A 253 -21.72 -17.06 15.66
N LYS A 254 -20.67 -16.27 15.87
CA LYS A 254 -20.35 -15.74 17.20
C LYS A 254 -21.28 -14.61 17.55
N ASN A 255 -21.70 -14.59 18.82
CA ASN A 255 -22.33 -13.41 19.39
C ASN A 255 -21.27 -12.34 19.57
N VAL A 256 -21.34 -11.26 18.79
CA VAL A 256 -20.37 -10.17 18.84
C VAL A 256 -21.05 -8.82 19.02
N LYS A 257 -20.41 -7.96 19.78
CA LYS A 257 -20.78 -6.55 19.89
C LYS A 257 -19.87 -5.70 19.02
N ALA A 258 -20.48 -4.97 18.08
CA ALA A 258 -19.79 -4.00 17.24
C ALA A 258 -19.40 -2.74 18.01
N VAL A 259 -18.23 -2.17 17.70
CA VAL A 259 -17.72 -0.92 18.27
C VAL A 259 -17.65 0.15 17.18
N GLU A 260 -18.14 1.35 17.48
CA GLU A 260 -18.09 2.50 16.55
C GLU A 260 -16.72 3.19 16.55
N GLY A 261 -16.42 3.91 15.46
CA GLY A 261 -15.23 4.77 15.36
C GLY A 261 -13.91 4.03 15.08
N GLY A 262 -13.98 2.87 14.42
CA GLY A 262 -12.81 2.09 14.05
C GLY A 262 -11.94 2.68 12.93
N LYS A 263 -10.74 2.13 12.78
CA LYS A 263 -9.76 2.44 11.72
C LYS A 263 -9.10 1.15 11.20
N LEU A 264 -8.39 1.22 10.07
CA LEU A 264 -7.79 0.03 9.45
C LEU A 264 -6.84 -0.77 10.37
N SER A 265 -6.11 -0.08 11.26
CA SER A 265 -5.21 -0.73 12.22
C SER A 265 -5.94 -1.63 13.25
N ASP A 266 -7.26 -1.53 13.33
CA ASP A 266 -8.11 -2.28 14.25
C ASP A 266 -8.54 -3.65 13.67
N ILE A 267 -8.37 -3.86 12.37
CA ILE A 267 -8.79 -5.10 11.68
C ILE A 267 -7.98 -6.31 12.17
N ALA A 268 -6.65 -6.22 12.21
CA ALA A 268 -5.81 -7.33 12.68
C ALA A 268 -6.11 -7.72 14.15
N PRO A 269 -6.20 -6.79 15.11
CA PRO A 269 -6.71 -7.08 16.46
C PRO A 269 -8.11 -7.73 16.48
N THR A 270 -9.01 -7.28 15.61
CA THR A 270 -10.36 -7.86 15.48
C THR A 270 -10.30 -9.31 15.02
N MET A 271 -9.47 -9.61 14.02
CA MET A 271 -9.25 -10.98 13.55
C MET A 271 -8.70 -11.87 14.67
N LEU A 272 -7.66 -11.43 15.39
CA LEU A 272 -7.09 -12.19 16.51
C LEU A 272 -8.12 -12.45 17.62
N SER A 273 -8.94 -11.44 17.96
CA SER A 273 -10.05 -11.57 18.90
C SER A 273 -11.06 -12.64 18.45
N LEU A 274 -11.49 -12.60 17.19
CA LEU A 274 -12.38 -13.61 16.61
C LEU A 274 -11.74 -15.00 16.56
N MET A 275 -10.42 -15.11 16.50
CA MET A 275 -9.68 -16.37 16.55
C MET A 275 -9.42 -16.85 17.99
N GLY A 276 -9.71 -16.05 19.01
CA GLY A 276 -9.38 -16.34 20.41
C GLY A 276 -7.87 -16.32 20.68
N MET A 277 -7.10 -15.55 19.90
CA MET A 277 -5.65 -15.42 20.01
C MET A 277 -5.26 -14.15 20.77
N GLU A 278 -4.09 -14.21 21.42
CA GLU A 278 -3.49 -13.03 22.05
C GLU A 278 -3.12 -11.98 20.99
N ILE A 279 -3.37 -10.71 21.33
CA ILE A 279 -2.99 -9.56 20.51
C ILE A 279 -1.61 -9.09 20.99
N PRO A 280 -0.58 -9.11 20.13
CA PRO A 280 0.77 -8.68 20.52
C PRO A 280 0.81 -7.18 20.82
N GLN A 281 1.71 -6.77 21.71
CA GLN A 281 1.83 -5.37 22.17
C GLN A 281 2.07 -4.37 21.03
N GLU A 282 2.70 -4.79 19.92
CA GLU A 282 2.97 -3.96 18.75
C GLU A 282 1.67 -3.63 17.97
N MET A 283 0.62 -4.44 18.10
CA MET A 283 -0.70 -4.16 17.52
C MET A 283 -1.50 -3.24 18.45
N THR A 284 -1.29 -1.93 18.32
CA THR A 284 -1.96 -0.92 19.17
C THR A 284 -3.41 -0.61 18.79
N GLY A 285 -3.95 -1.26 17.75
CA GLY A 285 -5.36 -1.16 17.38
C GLY A 285 -6.28 -1.84 18.39
N LYS A 286 -7.58 -1.59 18.30
CA LYS A 286 -8.58 -2.14 19.24
C LYS A 286 -9.59 -3.01 18.50
N PRO A 287 -9.92 -4.22 18.97
CA PRO A 287 -10.94 -5.05 18.32
C PRO A 287 -12.28 -4.32 18.15
N LEU A 288 -12.88 -4.45 16.97
CA LEU A 288 -14.16 -3.81 16.60
C LEU A 288 -15.36 -4.74 16.76
N PHE A 289 -15.12 -6.05 16.85
CA PHE A 289 -16.12 -7.06 17.21
C PHE A 289 -15.64 -7.78 18.48
N ILE A 290 -16.32 -7.51 19.59
CA ILE A 290 -16.04 -8.12 20.90
C ILE A 290 -16.92 -9.35 21.04
N VAL A 291 -16.32 -10.53 21.17
CA VAL A 291 -17.05 -11.79 21.40
C VAL A 291 -17.62 -11.77 22.83
N GLU A 292 -18.93 -11.99 22.95
CA GLU A 292 -19.67 -12.05 24.22
C GLU A 292 -19.78 -13.48 24.77
#